data_AF-A0A6J8BFT0-F1
#
_entry.id   AF-A0A6J8BFT0-F1
#
_cell.length_a   1.000
_cell.length_b   1.000
_cell.length_c   1.000
_cell.angle_alpha   90.00
_cell.angle_beta   90.00
_cell.angle_gamma   90.00
#
_symmetry.space_group_name_H-M   'P 1'
#
loop_
_entity.id
_entity.type
_entity.pdbx_description
1 polymer ?
#
loop_
_entity_poly.entity_id
_entity_poly.type
_entity_poly.pdbx_seq_one_letter_code
_entity_poly.pdbx_strand_id
1 'polypeptide(L)'
;MQFLAKTQTLHKPWEPVFIPKFENYATDPNDLLLCPCRALLVYIKRTEILRKSQRLFITYQKNHHVKASKNSIARWIVDTVKYAYEHANTDTLQVVRAHDTRKLSTSWALFNGLSSQEILKAAHWSNETTFTSYYLKDVPDLESQSCNFAYG
;
A
#
# COMPACT_ATOMS: atom_id res chain seq x y z
N MET A 1 -17.98 -12.61 -14.26
CA MET A 1 -16.79 -13.34 -13.73
C MET A 1 -16.67 -13.02 -12.25
N GLN A 2 -16.74 -14.03 -11.38
CA GLN A 2 -16.54 -13.88 -9.94
C GLN A 2 -15.03 -13.76 -9.66
N PHE A 3 -14.63 -12.81 -8.81
CA PHE A 3 -13.24 -12.65 -8.39
C PHE A 3 -12.84 -13.83 -7.48
N LEU A 4 -11.75 -14.52 -7.83
CA LEU A 4 -11.17 -15.60 -7.01
C LEU A 4 -9.82 -15.14 -6.47
N ALA A 5 -9.70 -15.05 -5.15
CA ALA A 5 -8.44 -14.70 -4.52
C ALA A 5 -7.45 -15.87 -4.61
N LYS A 6 -6.15 -15.59 -4.80
CA LYS A 6 -5.11 -16.63 -4.91
C LYS A 6 -5.03 -17.52 -3.65
N THR A 7 -5.45 -17.01 -2.51
CA THR A 7 -5.40 -17.67 -1.20
C THR A 7 -6.76 -18.21 -0.75
N GLN A 8 -7.77 -18.20 -1.63
CA GLN A 8 -9.09 -18.72 -1.32
C GLN A 8 -9.03 -20.25 -1.26
N THR A 9 -9.34 -20.82 -0.10
CA THR A 9 -9.49 -22.26 0.09
C THR A 9 -10.98 -22.60 0.13
N LEU A 10 -11.33 -23.86 -0.15
CA LEU A 10 -12.72 -24.35 -0.12
C LEU A 10 -13.44 -24.04 1.19
N HIS A 11 -12.70 -23.99 2.31
CA HIS A 11 -13.24 -23.76 3.65
C HIS A 11 -13.15 -22.31 4.14
N LYS A 12 -12.66 -21.38 3.31
CA LYS A 12 -12.58 -19.96 3.64
C LYS A 12 -13.28 -19.15 2.54
N PRO A 13 -14.56 -18.79 2.72
CA PRO A 13 -15.28 -18.01 1.73
C PRO A 13 -14.59 -16.66 1.51
N TRP A 14 -14.77 -16.10 0.31
CA TRP A 14 -14.27 -14.76 0.03
C TRP A 14 -15.01 -13.75 0.90
N GLU A 15 -14.25 -12.99 1.70
CA GLU A 15 -14.76 -11.85 2.45
C GLU A 15 -14.44 -10.57 1.66
N PRO A 16 -15.43 -9.68 1.45
CA PRO A 16 -15.17 -8.37 0.88
C PRO A 16 -14.16 -7.60 1.73
N VAL A 17 -13.13 -7.04 1.06
CA VAL A 17 -12.23 -6.10 1.72
C VAL A 17 -12.93 -4.75 1.79
N PHE A 18 -13.18 -4.27 3.01
CA PHE A 18 -13.66 -2.91 3.24
C PHE A 18 -12.46 -1.98 3.48
N ILE A 19 -12.35 -0.93 2.68
CA ILE A 19 -11.33 0.12 2.85
C ILE A 19 -12.08 1.39 3.27
N PRO A 20 -11.96 1.84 4.53
CA PRO A 20 -12.62 3.05 4.97
C PRO A 20 -12.07 4.26 4.20
N LYS A 21 -12.95 5.21 3.90
CA LYS A 21 -12.49 6.50 3.40
C LYS A 21 -11.71 7.19 4.51
N PHE A 22 -10.58 7.79 4.14
CA PHE A 22 -9.70 8.49 5.06
C PHE A 22 -10.24 9.87 5.48
N GLU A 23 -11.32 10.33 4.84
CA GLU A 23 -11.98 11.63 5.09
C GLU A 23 -12.32 11.83 6.57
N ASN A 24 -12.68 10.77 7.30
CA ASN A 24 -13.02 10.84 8.72
C ASN A 24 -11.81 10.89 9.67
N TYR A 25 -10.59 10.69 9.14
CA TYR A 25 -9.34 10.64 9.91
C TYR A 25 -8.36 11.75 9.53
N ALA A 26 -8.69 12.55 8.52
CA ALA A 26 -7.86 13.67 8.08
C ALA A 26 -7.92 14.80 9.12
N THR A 27 -6.75 15.23 9.59
CA THR A 27 -6.62 16.40 10.48
C THR A 27 -6.16 17.64 9.70
N ASP A 28 -5.47 17.44 8.57
CA ASP A 28 -5.09 18.47 7.60
C ASP A 28 -5.69 18.17 6.20
N PRO A 29 -6.05 19.19 5.39
CA PRO A 29 -6.53 18.97 4.03
C PRO A 29 -5.58 18.14 3.15
N ASN A 30 -4.27 18.18 3.40
CA ASN A 30 -3.29 17.36 2.68
C ASN A 30 -3.36 15.88 3.05
N ASP A 31 -3.90 15.50 4.21
CA ASP A 31 -4.08 14.08 4.57
C ASP A 31 -5.05 13.37 3.63
N LEU A 32 -5.99 14.12 3.05
CA LEU A 32 -6.87 13.60 2.01
C LEU A 32 -6.07 13.10 0.81
N LEU A 33 -4.87 13.65 0.56
CA LEU A 33 -3.99 13.20 -0.51
C LEU A 33 -3.53 11.75 -0.30
N LEU A 34 -3.41 11.32 0.96
CA LEU A 34 -3.03 9.96 1.37
C LEU A 34 -4.18 8.95 1.25
N CYS A 35 -5.42 9.40 1.01
CA CYS A 35 -6.58 8.50 0.94
C CYS A 35 -6.52 7.57 -0.29
N PRO A 36 -6.44 6.23 -0.11
CA PRO A 36 -6.39 5.29 -1.22
C PRO A 36 -7.70 5.25 -2.02
N CYS A 37 -8.86 5.39 -1.36
CA CYS A 37 -10.16 5.44 -2.03
C CYS A 37 -10.26 6.63 -2.99
N ARG A 38 -9.87 7.83 -2.53
CA ARG A 38 -9.82 9.04 -3.37
C ARG A 38 -8.87 8.85 -4.55
N ALA A 39 -7.65 8.35 -4.30
CA ALA A 39 -6.67 8.10 -5.34
C ALA A 39 -7.17 7.13 -6.41
N LEU A 40 -7.83 6.04 -6.01
CA LEU A 40 -8.41 5.05 -6.91
C LEU A 40 -9.56 5.63 -7.75
N LEU A 41 -10.46 6.41 -7.15
CA LEU A 41 -11.56 7.05 -7.88
C LEU A 41 -11.03 8.01 -8.94
N VAL A 42 -10.04 8.84 -8.58
CA VAL A 42 -9.37 9.75 -9.53
C VAL A 42 -8.69 8.97 -10.65
N TYR A 43 -7.99 7.89 -10.32
CA TYR A 43 -7.33 7.03 -11.31
C TYR A 43 -8.33 6.40 -12.29
N ILE A 44 -9.43 5.84 -11.79
CA ILE A 44 -10.48 5.23 -12.62
C ILE A 44 -11.04 6.28 -13.59
N LYS A 45 -11.41 7.46 -13.09
CA LYS A 45 -11.94 8.55 -13.91
C LYS A 45 -10.95 9.00 -15.00
N ARG A 46 -9.67 9.20 -14.65
CA ARG A 46 -8.64 9.66 -15.60
C ARG A 46 -8.29 8.60 -16.65
N THR A 47 -8.45 7.33 -16.34
CA THR A 47 -8.07 6.22 -17.24
C THR A 47 -9.24 5.66 -18.03
N GLU A 48 -10.47 6.13 -17.79
CA GLU A 48 -11.70 5.63 -18.41
C GLU A 48 -11.61 5.57 -19.94
N ILE A 49 -11.26 6.68 -20.59
CA ILE A 49 -11.16 6.77 -22.05
C ILE A 49 -10.01 5.95 -22.66
N LEU A 50 -9.02 5.58 -21.84
CA LEU A 50 -7.84 4.83 -22.27
C LEU A 50 -8.02 3.32 -22.09
N ARG A 51 -9.06 2.91 -21.37
CA ARG A 51 -9.20 1.57 -20.83
C ARG A 51 -9.66 0.58 -21.89
N LYS A 52 -8.81 -0.41 -22.16
CA LYS A 52 -9.13 -1.61 -22.94
C LYS A 52 -9.14 -2.89 -22.11
N SER A 53 -8.98 -2.77 -20.79
CA SER A 53 -8.86 -3.90 -19.87
C SER A 53 -9.77 -3.76 -18.65
N GLN A 54 -10.32 -4.90 -18.21
CA GLN A 54 -11.09 -5.03 -16.96
C GLN A 54 -10.21 -5.07 -15.70
N ARG A 55 -8.87 -5.08 -15.84
CA ARG A 55 -7.96 -4.99 -14.68
C ARG A 55 -7.90 -3.56 -14.18
N LEU A 56 -7.89 -3.38 -12.86
CA LEU A 56 -7.82 -2.06 -12.22
C LEU A 56 -6.70 -1.21 -12.84
N PHE A 57 -5.45 -1.65 -12.71
CA PHE A 57 -4.28 -0.95 -13.23
C PHE A 57 -3.98 -1.29 -14.69
N ILE A 58 -3.82 -0.25 -15.49
CA ILE A 58 -3.38 -0.28 -16.88
C ILE A 58 -2.05 0.46 -17.04
N THR A 59 -1.25 0.08 -18.04
CA THR A 59 0.00 0.77 -18.40
C THR A 59 -0.27 2.17 -18.94
N TYR A 60 0.64 3.12 -18.67
CA TYR A 60 0.49 4.53 -19.05
C TYR A 60 1.35 4.96 -20.24
N GLN A 61 2.11 4.03 -20.86
CA GLN A 61 2.90 4.34 -22.04
C GLN A 61 1.99 4.77 -23.21
N LYS A 62 2.42 5.78 -23.97
CA LYS A 62 1.68 6.31 -25.12
C LYS A 62 1.30 5.18 -26.07
N ASN A 63 0.02 5.13 -26.48
CA ASN A 63 -0.56 4.11 -27.35
C ASN A 63 -0.49 2.67 -26.81
N HIS A 64 -0.12 2.46 -25.55
CA HIS A 64 0.04 1.15 -24.93
C HIS A 64 -0.64 1.13 -23.55
N HIS A 65 -1.96 0.97 -23.56
CA HIS A 65 -2.85 0.98 -22.38
C HIS A 65 -3.43 -0.40 -22.07
N VAL A 66 -2.54 -1.36 -21.83
CA VAL A 66 -2.89 -2.76 -21.56
C VAL A 66 -2.90 -3.02 -20.05
N LYS A 67 -3.35 -4.21 -19.62
CA LYS A 67 -3.29 -4.62 -18.21
C LYS A 67 -1.85 -4.53 -17.67
N ALA A 68 -1.69 -3.91 -16.51
CA ALA A 68 -0.38 -3.90 -15.84
C ALA A 68 0.01 -5.32 -15.39
N SER A 69 1.28 -5.69 -15.61
CA SER A 69 1.83 -6.95 -15.11
C SER A 69 2.19 -6.84 -13.62
N LYS A 70 2.40 -7.96 -12.94
CA LYS A 70 2.92 -7.98 -11.55
C LYS A 70 4.27 -7.24 -11.45
N ASN A 71 5.14 -7.43 -12.44
CA ASN A 71 6.45 -6.79 -12.48
C ASN A 71 6.33 -5.28 -12.71
N SER A 72 5.38 -4.84 -13.53
CA SER A 72 5.10 -3.42 -13.75
C SER A 72 4.65 -2.74 -12.44
N ILE A 73 3.71 -3.36 -11.73
CA ILE A 73 3.22 -2.84 -10.45
C ILE A 73 4.35 -2.81 -9.40
N ALA A 74 5.15 -3.88 -9.30
CA ALA A 74 6.28 -3.93 -8.39
C ALA A 74 7.31 -2.81 -8.67
N ARG A 75 7.59 -2.55 -9.96
CA ARG A 75 8.44 -1.44 -10.36
C ARG A 75 7.86 -0.09 -9.97
N TRP A 76 6.58 0.17 -10.26
CA TRP A 76 5.93 1.43 -9.88
C TRP A 76 5.97 1.70 -8.38
N ILE A 77 5.80 0.66 -7.54
CA ILE A 77 5.93 0.80 -6.09
C ILE A 77 7.35 1.26 -5.72
N VAL A 78 8.37 0.57 -6.23
CA VAL A 78 9.77 0.90 -5.96
C VAL A 78 10.12 2.31 -6.43
N ASP A 79 9.73 2.67 -7.66
CA ASP A 79 10.01 3.98 -8.25
C ASP A 79 9.30 5.10 -7.47
N THR A 80 8.06 4.88 -7.03
CA THR A 80 7.31 5.86 -6.22
C THR A 80 7.97 6.09 -4.87
N VAL A 81 8.42 5.02 -4.19
CA VAL A 81 9.12 5.15 -2.91
C VAL A 81 10.43 5.91 -3.10
N LYS A 82 11.24 5.55 -4.09
CA LYS A 82 12.49 6.26 -4.39
C LYS A 82 12.26 7.75 -4.67
N TYR A 83 11.29 8.04 -5.54
CA TYR A 83 10.89 9.40 -5.87
C TYR A 83 10.52 10.21 -4.62
N ALA A 84 9.74 9.64 -3.70
CA ALA A 84 9.37 10.31 -2.45
C ALA A 84 10.59 10.64 -1.57
N TYR A 85 11.52 9.70 -1.39
CA TYR A 85 12.73 9.93 -0.59
C TYR A 85 13.66 10.97 -1.22
N GLU A 86 13.81 10.95 -2.55
CA GLU A 86 14.58 11.95 -3.30
C GLU A 86 14.04 13.37 -3.10
N HIS A 87 12.71 13.52 -2.99
CA HIS A 87 12.06 14.83 -2.85
C HIS A 87 11.88 15.27 -1.39
N ALA A 88 12.05 14.35 -0.42
CA ALA A 88 11.95 14.65 1.00
C ALA A 88 13.27 15.18 1.61
N ASN A 89 14.34 15.35 0.81
CA ASN A 89 15.70 15.66 1.27
C ASN A 89 16.24 14.69 2.35
N THR A 90 15.71 13.48 2.37
CA THR A 90 16.17 12.39 3.24
C THR A 90 17.17 11.52 2.50
N ASP A 91 18.06 10.83 3.22
CA ASP A 91 18.98 9.88 2.61
C ASP A 91 18.22 8.89 1.70
N THR A 92 18.73 8.74 0.48
CA THR A 92 18.12 7.82 -0.48
C THR A 92 18.22 6.39 0.02
N LEU A 93 17.10 5.68 0.08
CA LEU A 93 17.08 4.27 0.44
C LEU A 93 17.91 3.46 -0.56
N GLN A 94 19.04 2.91 -0.12
CA GLN A 94 19.96 2.18 -1.01
C GLN A 94 19.33 0.93 -1.62
N VAL A 95 18.38 0.29 -0.93
CA VAL A 95 17.68 -0.92 -1.42
C VAL A 95 16.20 -0.84 -1.06
N VAL A 96 15.35 -0.69 -2.08
CA VAL A 96 13.89 -0.70 -1.95
C VAL A 96 13.33 -1.89 -2.72
N ARG A 97 12.52 -2.74 -2.05
CA ARG A 97 11.76 -3.81 -2.71
C ARG A 97 10.28 -3.58 -2.53
N ALA A 98 9.49 -3.92 -3.54
CA ALA A 98 8.03 -3.72 -3.49
C ALA A 98 7.36 -4.38 -2.27
N HIS A 99 7.87 -5.54 -1.84
CA HIS A 99 7.34 -6.26 -0.68
C HIS A 99 7.69 -5.61 0.67
N ASP A 100 8.66 -4.69 0.73
CA ASP A 100 9.00 -4.00 1.97
C ASP A 100 7.83 -3.12 2.45
N THR A 101 7.05 -2.56 1.53
CA THR A 101 5.78 -1.84 1.83
C THR A 101 4.87 -2.65 2.74
N ARG A 102 4.73 -3.96 2.45
CA ARG A 102 3.86 -4.85 3.23
C ARG A 102 4.47 -5.15 4.60
N LYS A 103 5.80 -5.34 4.68
CA LYS A 103 6.52 -5.58 5.93
C LYS A 103 6.35 -4.39 6.87
N LEU A 104 6.76 -3.21 6.41
CA LEU A 104 6.72 -1.98 7.18
C LEU A 104 5.31 -1.63 7.65
N SER A 105 4.31 -1.73 6.77
CA SER A 105 2.92 -1.47 7.14
C SER A 105 2.44 -2.37 8.28
N THR A 106 2.80 -3.66 8.26
CA THR A 106 2.40 -4.58 9.33
C THR A 106 3.22 -4.41 10.61
N SER A 107 4.50 -4.06 10.52
CA SER A 107 5.31 -3.72 11.70
C SER A 107 4.80 -2.45 12.38
N TRP A 108 4.44 -1.43 11.60
CA TRP A 108 3.85 -0.19 12.10
C TRP A 108 2.54 -0.44 12.84
N ALA A 109 1.65 -1.27 12.26
CA ALA A 109 0.38 -1.62 12.90
C ALA A 109 0.61 -2.30 14.26
N LEU A 110 1.58 -3.23 14.34
CA LEU A 110 1.93 -3.89 15.59
C LEU A 110 2.49 -2.89 16.62
N PHE A 111 3.37 -1.99 16.20
CA PHE A 111 3.92 -0.93 17.04
C PHE A 111 2.82 -0.01 17.60
N ASN A 112 1.76 0.24 16.82
CA ASN A 112 0.60 1.04 17.23
C ASN A 112 -0.44 0.24 18.05
N GLY A 113 -0.08 -0.93 18.55
CA GLY A 113 -0.90 -1.69 19.50
C GLY A 113 -1.96 -2.59 18.88
N LEU A 114 -1.97 -2.78 17.55
CA LEU A 114 -2.82 -3.82 16.95
C LEU A 114 -2.29 -5.21 17.30
N SER A 115 -3.19 -6.15 17.58
CA SER A 115 -2.80 -7.53 17.87
C SER A 115 -2.32 -8.25 16.60
N SER A 116 -1.43 -9.23 16.77
CA SER A 116 -1.00 -10.11 15.67
C SER A 116 -2.17 -10.77 14.94
N GLN A 117 -3.25 -11.11 15.65
CA GLN A 117 -4.45 -11.72 15.07
C GLN A 117 -5.17 -10.75 14.12
N GLU A 118 -5.33 -9.48 14.52
CA GLU A 118 -5.93 -8.44 13.67
C GLU A 118 -5.08 -8.16 12.44
N ILE A 119 -3.75 -8.11 12.60
CA ILE A 119 -2.82 -7.90 11.49
C ILE A 119 -2.86 -9.08 10.50
N LEU A 120 -2.86 -10.32 10.99
CA LEU A 120 -2.98 -11.52 10.15
C LEU A 120 -4.29 -11.53 9.37
N LYS A 121 -5.40 -11.15 10.02
CA LYS A 121 -6.72 -11.01 9.40
C LYS A 121 -6.69 -9.94 8.30
N ALA A 122 -6.20 -8.73 8.61
CA ALA A 122 -6.12 -7.62 7.66
C ALA A 122 -5.20 -7.94 6.46
N ALA A 123 -4.05 -8.57 6.72
CA ALA A 123 -3.09 -8.95 5.69
C ALA A 123 -3.53 -10.19 4.89
N HIS A 124 -4.60 -10.89 5.26
CA HIS A 124 -5.01 -12.15 4.63
C HIS A 124 -3.90 -13.23 4.66
N TRP A 125 -3.17 -13.34 5.78
CA TRP A 125 -2.23 -14.44 6.00
C TRP A 125 -2.93 -15.61 6.68
N SER A 126 -2.61 -16.83 6.25
CA SER A 126 -3.17 -18.04 6.85
C SER A 126 -2.46 -18.42 8.15
N ASN A 127 -1.16 -18.12 8.30
CA ASN A 127 -0.34 -18.56 9.44
C ASN A 127 0.51 -17.43 10.04
N GLU A 128 0.55 -17.40 11.36
CA GLU A 128 1.32 -16.47 12.22
C GLU A 128 2.83 -16.54 11.97
N THR A 129 3.37 -17.73 11.71
CA THR A 129 4.79 -17.96 11.41
C THR A 129 5.29 -17.21 10.17
N THR A 130 4.41 -16.94 9.20
CA THR A 130 4.80 -16.12 8.03
C THR A 130 5.03 -14.67 8.43
N PHE A 131 4.21 -14.12 9.33
CA PHE A 131 4.28 -12.74 9.79
C PHE A 131 5.53 -12.50 10.63
N THR A 132 5.74 -13.31 11.68
CA THR A 132 6.84 -13.13 12.64
C THR A 132 8.22 -13.36 11.98
N SER A 133 8.36 -14.36 11.11
CA SER A 133 9.66 -14.71 10.53
C SER A 133 10.09 -13.84 9.33
N TYR A 134 9.16 -13.19 8.62
CA TYR A 134 9.49 -12.47 7.39
C TYR A 134 9.09 -10.99 7.37
N TYR A 135 8.17 -10.56 8.24
CA TYR A 135 7.54 -9.23 8.17
C TYR A 135 7.70 -8.40 9.45
N LEU A 136 8.12 -8.97 10.57
CA LEU A 136 8.53 -8.19 11.75
C LEU A 136 9.93 -7.63 11.52
N LYS A 137 10.04 -6.31 11.43
CA LYS A 137 11.32 -5.58 11.46
C LYS A 137 11.20 -4.46 12.48
N ASP A 138 12.32 -4.04 13.03
CA ASP A 138 12.40 -2.83 13.85
C ASP A 138 11.86 -1.66 13.01
N VAL A 139 10.79 -1.05 13.50
CA VAL A 139 10.29 0.22 12.95
C VAL A 139 11.26 1.27 13.50
N PRO A 140 12.01 2.00 12.65
CA PRO A 140 12.80 3.11 13.14
C PRO A 140 11.88 4.10 13.87
N ASP A 141 12.32 4.64 15.00
CA ASP A 141 11.62 5.68 15.75
C ASP A 141 11.43 6.94 14.88
N LEU A 142 10.40 6.95 14.04
CA LEU A 142 10.07 8.09 13.17
C LEU A 142 9.33 9.20 13.93
N GLU A 143 8.83 8.94 15.14
CA GLU A 143 8.21 9.97 15.99
C GLU A 143 9.25 10.92 16.63
N SER A 144 10.52 10.52 16.75
CA SER A 144 11.57 11.37 17.33
C SER A 144 12.03 12.51 16.41
N GLN A 145 11.65 12.49 15.13
CA GLN A 145 12.00 13.55 14.17
C GLN A 145 10.84 14.49 13.81
N SER A 146 9.60 14.14 14.16
CA SER A 146 8.43 15.01 13.95
C SER A 146 8.35 16.15 14.96
N CYS A 147 8.98 15.99 16.15
CA CYS A 147 8.93 16.97 17.23
C CYS A 147 9.93 18.14 17.08
N ASN A 148 10.84 18.11 16.10
CA ASN A 148 11.85 19.17 15.92
C ASN A 148 11.55 20.18 14.81
N PHE A 149 10.39 20.10 14.14
CA PHE A 149 10.00 21.05 13.09
C PHE A 149 8.84 21.99 13.48
N ALA A 150 8.45 22.02 14.75
CA ALA A 150 7.38 22.91 15.24
C ALA A 150 7.85 24.21 15.91
N TYR A 151 9.16 24.46 16.01
CA TYR A 151 9.70 25.76 16.42
C TYR A 151 10.99 26.09 15.65
N GLY A 152 10.83 26.90 14.60
CA GLY A 152 11.90 27.51 13.81
C GLY A 152 11.33 28.62 12.96
#